data_AF-A0AAX4HSM3-F1
#
_entry.id   AF-A0AAX4HSM3-F1
#
_cell.length_a   1.000
_cell.length_b   1.000
_cell.length_c   1.000
_cell.angle_alpha   90.00
_cell.angle_beta   90.00
_cell.angle_gamma   90.00
#
_symmetry.space_group_name_H-M   'P 1'
#
loop_
_entity.id
_entity.type
_entity.pdbx_description
1 polymer ?
#
loop_
_entity_poly.entity_id
_entity_poly.type
_entity_poly.pdbx_seq_one_letter_code
_entity_poly.pdbx_strand_id
1 'polypeptide(L)'
;MSDIRKEVTPLTTGIIWLTKEEVTPQNSYYEDVDYLLDGLLTANLRAANGVTSRVVVGKNFGRSLYVMIVKELKTAELESYLSLFKNDLTTENDVLVIDEVEGFDNLRKQVGKLSSHLRIIQ
;
A
#
# COMPACT_ATOMS: atom_id res chain seq x y z
N MET A 1 13.20 4.24 -12.99
CA MET A 1 12.46 3.34 -12.08
C MET A 1 12.42 4.04 -10.74
N SER A 2 11.22 4.27 -10.22
CA SER A 2 11.02 4.91 -8.91
C SER A 2 11.31 3.86 -7.84
N ASP A 3 12.29 4.14 -6.97
CA ASP A 3 12.70 3.26 -5.88
C ASP A 3 11.89 3.63 -4.64
N ILE A 4 10.80 2.91 -4.40
CA ILE A 4 9.84 3.27 -3.34
C ILE A 4 10.44 3.10 -1.96
N ARG A 5 11.52 2.32 -1.83
CA ARG A 5 12.20 2.07 -0.55
C ARG A 5 12.81 3.34 0.02
N LYS A 6 13.09 4.34 -0.82
CA LYS A 6 13.56 5.67 -0.39
C LYS A 6 12.46 6.52 0.24
N GLU A 7 11.22 6.23 -0.10
CA GLU A 7 10.04 6.94 0.40
C GLU A 7 9.45 6.30 1.65
N VAL A 8 9.82 5.04 1.93
CA VAL A 8 9.44 4.32 3.14
C VAL A 8 10.38 4.70 4.29
N THR A 9 9.78 5.15 5.39
CA THR A 9 10.49 5.53 6.61
C THR A 9 10.11 4.59 7.76
N PRO A 10 10.81 4.64 8.91
CA PRO A 10 10.40 3.89 10.10
C PRO A 10 9.01 4.25 10.66
N LEU A 11 8.42 5.36 10.20
CA LEU A 11 7.06 5.79 10.57
C LEU A 11 6.01 5.32 9.55
N THR A 12 6.44 4.88 8.37
CA THR A 12 5.54 4.34 7.36
C THR A 12 4.90 3.07 7.89
N THR A 13 3.60 3.15 8.12
CA THR A 13 2.79 2.09 8.71
C THR A 13 1.95 1.39 7.65
N GLY A 14 1.58 2.10 6.57
CA GLY A 14 0.78 1.57 5.48
C GLY A 14 1.36 1.83 4.10
N ILE A 15 1.13 0.92 3.16
CA ILE A 15 1.30 1.13 1.73
C ILE A 15 -0.03 0.81 1.04
N ILE A 16 -0.49 1.66 0.14
CA ILE A 16 -1.63 1.41 -0.73
C ILE A 16 -1.10 1.36 -2.15
N TRP A 17 -1.16 0.21 -2.80
CA TRP A 17 -0.77 0.02 -4.18
C TRP A 17 -2.00 -0.13 -5.06
N LEU A 18 -2.30 0.94 -5.80
CA LEU A 18 -3.35 0.99 -6.82
C LEU A 18 -2.75 0.49 -8.13
N THR A 19 -3.07 -0.75 -8.48
CA THR A 19 -2.46 -1.47 -9.59
C THR A 19 -3.33 -1.38 -10.83
N LYS A 20 -2.74 -1.05 -11.98
CA LYS A 20 -3.49 -1.07 -13.26
C LYS A 20 -3.80 -2.48 -13.75
N GLU A 21 -2.94 -3.43 -13.38
CA GLU A 21 -2.97 -4.81 -13.84
C GLU A 21 -2.82 -5.78 -12.68
N GLU A 22 -2.85 -7.08 -12.95
CA GLU A 22 -2.61 -8.07 -11.89
C GLU A 22 -1.15 -8.01 -11.44
N VAL A 23 -0.90 -8.08 -10.13
CA VAL A 23 0.47 -7.99 -9.60
C VAL A 23 1.23 -9.26 -9.93
N THR A 24 2.31 -9.08 -10.66
CA THR A 24 3.26 -10.09 -11.10
C THR A 24 4.67 -9.63 -10.78
N PRO A 25 5.66 -10.54 -10.79
CA PRO A 25 7.06 -10.17 -10.64
C PRO A 25 7.61 -9.18 -11.67
N GLN A 26 6.88 -8.95 -12.76
CA GLN A 26 7.27 -8.03 -13.83
C GLN A 26 6.80 -6.58 -13.56
N ASN A 27 5.93 -6.35 -12.57
CA ASN A 27 5.49 -5.00 -12.24
C ASN A 27 6.64 -4.17 -11.66
N SER A 28 6.69 -2.89 -12.04
CA SER A 28 7.79 -1.96 -11.70
C SER A 28 8.05 -1.80 -10.20
N TYR A 29 7.00 -1.94 -9.38
CA TYR A 29 7.07 -1.78 -7.94
C TYR A 29 7.13 -3.09 -7.18
N TYR A 30 7.03 -4.23 -7.87
CA TYR A 30 6.93 -5.54 -7.24
C TYR A 30 8.14 -5.86 -6.37
N GLU A 31 9.34 -5.74 -6.93
CA GLU A 31 10.58 -6.09 -6.24
C GLU A 31 10.76 -5.28 -4.97
N ASP A 32 10.46 -3.98 -5.02
CA ASP A 32 10.56 -3.11 -3.86
C ASP A 32 9.50 -3.40 -2.81
N VAL A 33 8.24 -3.63 -3.20
CA VAL A 33 7.16 -3.98 -2.26
C VAL A 33 7.42 -5.34 -1.62
N ASP A 34 7.86 -6.34 -2.37
CA ASP A 34 8.19 -7.66 -1.85
C ASP A 34 9.42 -7.62 -0.93
N TYR A 35 10.41 -6.78 -1.24
CA TYR A 35 11.55 -6.53 -0.35
C TYR A 35 11.10 -5.93 0.99
N LEU A 36 10.22 -4.93 0.98
CA LEU A 36 9.67 -4.32 2.19
C LEU A 36 8.81 -5.29 3.02
N LEU A 37 8.30 -6.33 2.36
CA LEU A 37 7.50 -7.39 2.95
C LEU A 37 8.30 -8.67 3.24
N ASP A 38 9.62 -8.66 3.07
CA ASP A 38 10.50 -9.83 3.30
C ASP A 38 10.03 -11.10 2.54
N GLY A 39 9.65 -10.95 1.27
CA GLY A 39 9.21 -12.06 0.41
C GLY A 39 7.76 -12.52 0.63
N LEU A 40 7.02 -11.90 1.56
CA LEU A 40 5.65 -12.31 1.86
C LEU A 40 4.69 -12.06 0.70
N LEU A 41 4.94 -11.06 -0.16
CA LEU A 41 4.09 -10.84 -1.32
C LEU A 41 4.24 -12.01 -2.30
N THR A 42 5.46 -12.45 -2.60
CA THR A 42 5.72 -13.66 -3.39
C THR A 42 4.99 -14.89 -2.83
N ALA A 43 5.06 -15.11 -1.52
CA ALA A 43 4.38 -16.23 -0.88
C ALA A 43 2.86 -16.16 -1.03
N ASN A 44 2.27 -14.97 -0.86
CA ASN A 44 0.84 -14.73 -0.99
C ASN A 44 0.34 -14.87 -2.44
N LEU A 45 1.11 -14.37 -3.43
CA LEU A 45 0.75 -14.51 -4.84
C LEU A 45 0.66 -15.98 -5.27
N ARG A 46 1.54 -16.84 -4.75
CA ARG A 46 1.53 -18.27 -5.06
C ARG A 46 0.37 -19.02 -4.39
N ALA A 47 -0.09 -18.54 -3.23
CA ALA A 47 -1.14 -19.20 -2.44
C ALA A 47 -2.55 -18.84 -2.90
N ALA A 48 -2.75 -17.62 -3.43
CA ALA A 48 -4.05 -17.16 -3.90
C ALA A 48 -3.94 -16.68 -5.35
N ASN A 49 -4.65 -17.34 -6.27
CA ASN A 49 -4.85 -16.85 -7.64
C ASN A 49 -6.19 -16.12 -7.73
N GLY A 50 -6.23 -14.92 -8.34
CA GLY A 50 -7.48 -14.24 -8.72
C GLY A 50 -8.20 -13.41 -7.65
N VAL A 51 -7.50 -12.82 -6.67
CA VAL A 51 -8.16 -11.90 -5.71
C VAL A 51 -7.92 -10.46 -6.15
N THR A 52 -9.00 -9.68 -6.24
CA THR A 52 -9.02 -8.29 -6.71
C THR A 52 -8.44 -7.27 -5.73
N SER A 53 -8.45 -7.59 -4.43
CA SER A 53 -7.82 -6.80 -3.37
C SER A 53 -7.15 -7.72 -2.34
N ARG A 54 -5.96 -7.35 -1.88
CA ARG A 54 -5.17 -8.12 -0.91
C ARG A 54 -4.60 -7.19 0.14
N VAL A 55 -4.63 -7.62 1.39
CA VAL A 55 -3.89 -6.98 2.47
C VAL A 55 -2.83 -7.95 2.95
N VAL A 56 -1.58 -7.57 2.80
CA VAL A 56 -0.42 -8.31 3.31
C VAL A 56 0.14 -7.53 4.49
N VAL A 57 0.42 -8.23 5.58
CA VAL A 57 1.02 -7.62 6.77
C VAL A 57 2.42 -8.20 6.92
N GLY A 58 3.42 -7.35 6.74
CA GLY A 58 4.82 -7.66 6.96
C GLY A 58 5.36 -6.97 8.20
N LYS A 59 6.69 -7.02 8.35
CA LYS A 59 7.40 -6.31 9.40
C LYS A 59 8.52 -5.50 8.79
N ASN A 60 8.51 -4.19 9.00
CA ASN A 60 9.57 -3.29 8.55
C ASN A 60 10.00 -2.37 9.70
N PHE A 61 11.30 -2.09 9.82
CA PHE A 61 11.88 -1.30 10.92
C PHE A 61 11.43 -1.74 12.33
N GLY A 62 11.18 -3.03 12.54
CA GLY A 62 10.71 -3.56 13.82
C GLY A 62 9.21 -3.39 14.11
N ARG A 63 8.44 -2.78 13.21
CA ARG A 63 7.00 -2.50 13.32
C ARG A 63 6.21 -3.23 12.23
N SER A 64 4.91 -3.37 12.42
CA SER A 64 4.02 -3.91 11.38
C SER A 64 3.96 -2.95 10.19
N LEU A 65 4.11 -3.49 8.99
CA LEU A 65 3.88 -2.78 7.74
C LEU A 65 2.67 -3.40 7.06
N TYR A 66 1.61 -2.62 6.92
CA TYR A 66 0.40 -3.03 6.22
C TYR A 66 0.54 -2.64 4.76
N VAL A 67 0.21 -3.55 3.84
CA VAL A 67 0.26 -3.30 2.40
C VAL A 67 -1.05 -3.75 1.78
N MET A 68 -1.82 -2.79 1.27
CA MET A 68 -3.02 -3.05 0.49
C MET A 68 -2.67 -3.00 -0.99
N ILE A 69 -3.03 -4.03 -1.74
CA ILE A 69 -2.87 -4.13 -3.19
C ILE A 69 -4.27 -4.26 -3.78
N VAL A 70 -4.64 -3.36 -4.69
CA VAL A 70 -6.02 -3.30 -5.20
C VAL A 70 -6.08 -2.65 -6.58
N LYS A 71 -6.95 -3.19 -7.45
CA LYS A 71 -7.23 -2.60 -8.77
C LYS A 71 -8.22 -1.45 -8.73
N GLU A 72 -9.30 -1.64 -7.94
CA GLU A 72 -10.34 -0.63 -7.76
C GLU A 72 -10.55 -0.38 -6.28
N LEU A 73 -10.21 0.83 -5.83
CA LEU A 73 -10.30 1.17 -4.42
C LEU A 73 -11.72 1.61 -4.06
N LYS A 74 -12.42 0.79 -3.26
CA LYS A 74 -13.73 1.13 -2.69
C LYS A 74 -13.53 1.83 -1.34
N THR A 75 -14.33 2.85 -1.06
CA THR A 75 -14.24 3.64 0.18
C THR A 75 -14.32 2.77 1.43
N ALA A 76 -15.25 1.81 1.48
CA ALA A 76 -15.40 0.90 2.62
C ALA A 76 -14.18 -0.02 2.83
N GLU A 77 -13.51 -0.44 1.75
CA GLU A 77 -12.28 -1.26 1.84
C GLU A 77 -11.12 -0.42 2.35
N LEU A 78 -11.00 0.83 1.88
CA LEU A 78 -10.01 1.78 2.36
C LEU A 78 -10.20 2.10 3.84
N GLU A 79 -11.42 2.41 4.27
CA GLU A 79 -11.74 2.67 5.68
C GLU A 79 -11.41 1.46 6.56
N SER A 80 -11.77 0.26 6.10
CA SER A 80 -11.46 -0.99 6.79
C SER A 80 -9.95 -1.19 6.91
N TYR A 81 -9.21 -0.96 5.83
CA TYR A 81 -7.75 -1.05 5.82
C TYR A 81 -7.10 -0.05 6.77
N LEU A 82 -7.46 1.24 6.67
CA LEU A 82 -6.92 2.28 7.54
C LEU A 82 -7.28 2.03 9.01
N SER A 83 -8.43 1.41 9.30
CA SER A 83 -8.82 1.07 10.67
C SER A 83 -7.88 0.08 11.36
N LEU A 84 -7.10 -0.70 10.61
CA LEU A 84 -6.14 -1.68 11.14
C LEU A 84 -5.00 -1.01 11.90
N PHE A 85 -4.62 0.21 11.50
CA PHE A 85 -3.47 0.93 12.04
C PHE A 85 -3.74 2.41 12.31
N LYS A 86 -5.01 2.84 12.29
CA LYS A 86 -5.40 4.24 12.55
C LYS A 86 -4.88 4.78 13.89
N ASN A 87 -4.69 3.90 14.88
CA ASN A 87 -4.18 4.28 16.20
C ASN A 87 -2.64 4.40 16.23
N ASP A 88 -1.97 3.84 15.23
CA ASP A 88 -0.52 3.87 15.06
C ASP A 88 -0.08 5.03 14.13
N LEU A 89 -1.04 5.73 13.52
CA LEU A 89 -0.79 6.96 12.76
C LEU A 89 -0.37 8.06 13.75
N THR A 90 0.85 8.56 13.58
CA THR A 90 1.48 9.53 14.48
C THR A 90 1.80 10.85 13.79
N THR A 91 2.10 10.86 12.49
CA THR A 91 2.62 12.03 11.76
C THR A 91 2.10 12.13 10.32
N GLU A 92 2.41 13.23 9.63
CA GLU A 92 2.18 13.35 8.19
C GLU A 92 3.02 12.30 7.42
N ASN A 93 2.47 11.75 6.33
CA ASN A 93 3.11 10.75 5.44
C ASN A 93 3.32 9.32 6.01
N ASP A 94 2.54 8.92 7.01
CA ASP A 94 2.60 7.55 7.57
C ASP A 94 2.10 6.47 6.59
N VAL A 95 1.42 6.84 5.51
CA VAL A 95 0.93 5.93 4.48
C VAL A 95 1.45 6.33 3.10
N LEU A 96 2.16 5.41 2.45
CA LEU A 96 2.62 5.57 1.07
C LEU A 96 1.53 5.08 0.11
N VAL A 97 1.31 5.80 -0.98
CA VAL A 97 0.36 5.44 -2.02
C VAL A 97 1.09 5.34 -3.35
N ILE A 98 1.10 4.16 -3.94
CA ILE A 98 1.57 3.89 -5.29
C ILE A 98 0.35 3.94 -6.21
N ASP A 99 0.25 4.99 -7.03
CA ASP A 99 -0.91 5.19 -7.91
C ASP A 99 -0.54 4.97 -9.39
N GLU A 100 -0.74 3.76 -9.89
CA GLU A 100 -0.51 3.44 -11.32
C GLU A 100 -1.69 3.79 -12.23
N VAL A 101 -2.85 4.16 -11.66
CA VAL A 101 -4.12 4.33 -12.38
C VAL A 101 -4.64 5.76 -12.35
N GLU A 102 -3.87 6.69 -11.78
CA GLU A 102 -4.28 8.08 -11.52
C GLU A 102 -5.61 8.15 -10.74
N GLY A 103 -5.90 7.12 -9.94
CA GLY A 103 -7.16 6.95 -9.22
C GLY A 103 -7.21 7.71 -7.90
N PHE A 104 -6.06 8.21 -7.43
CA PHE A 104 -5.93 8.80 -6.12
C PHE A 104 -6.63 10.16 -5.99
N ASP A 105 -6.76 10.95 -7.06
CA ASP A 105 -7.45 12.26 -6.96
C ASP A 105 -8.93 12.11 -6.60
N ASN A 106 -9.55 11.01 -7.03
CA ASN A 106 -10.90 10.64 -6.61
C ASN A 106 -10.91 10.17 -5.16
N LEU A 107 -9.85 9.47 -4.74
CA LEU A 107 -9.66 8.98 -3.39
C LEU A 107 -9.48 10.11 -2.37
N ARG A 108 -8.64 11.08 -2.68
CA ARG A 108 -8.28 12.20 -1.81
C ARG A 108 -9.52 12.95 -1.32
N LYS A 109 -10.53 13.08 -2.19
CA LYS A 109 -11.84 13.67 -1.85
C LYS A 109 -12.63 12.83 -0.86
N GLN A 110 -12.47 11.51 -0.87
CA GLN A 110 -13.16 10.55 -0.01
C GLN A 110 -12.48 10.38 1.35
N VAL A 111 -11.13 10.34 1.40
CA VAL A 111 -10.39 10.13 2.66
C VAL A 111 -10.27 11.38 3.53
N GLY A 112 -10.65 12.55 3.02
CA GLY A 112 -10.84 13.78 3.80
C GLY A 112 -9.70 14.08 4.79
N LYS A 113 -9.98 13.93 6.09
CA LYS A 113 -9.04 14.20 7.20
C LYS A 113 -7.77 13.34 7.17
N LEU A 114 -7.80 12.17 6.53
CA LEU A 114 -6.65 11.28 6.46
C LEU A 114 -5.68 11.66 5.34
N SER A 115 -6.06 12.59 4.46
CA SER A 115 -5.21 13.02 3.34
C SER A 115 -3.86 13.61 3.75
N SER A 116 -3.74 14.19 4.95
CA SER A 116 -2.47 14.70 5.49
C SER A 116 -1.48 13.59 5.85
N HIS A 117 -1.95 12.35 6.01
CA HIS A 117 -1.11 11.18 6.32
C HIS A 117 -0.67 10.42 5.05
N LEU A 118 -1.14 10.83 3.87
CA LEU A 118 -0.92 10.12 2.63
C LEU A 118 0.20 10.80 1.81
N ARG A 119 1.23 10.03 1.46
CA ARG A 119 2.27 10.41 0.49
C ARG A 119 2.05 9.64 -0.81
N ILE A 120 1.98 10.33 -1.93
CA ILE A 120 1.70 9.72 -3.24
C ILE A 120 2.99 9.62 -4.05
N ILE A 121 3.15 8.50 -4.74
CA ILE A 121 4.14 8.28 -5.79
C ILE A 121 3.44 7.73 -7.04
N GLN A 122 3.87 8.23 -8.20
CA GLN A 122 3.37 7.87 -9.54
C GLN A 122 4.50 7.25 -10.35
#